data_AF-A0A2N4UUU4-F1
#
_entry.id   AF-A0A2N4UUU4-F1
#
_cell.length_a   1.000
_cell.length_b   1.000
_cell.length_c   1.000
_cell.angle_alpha   90.00
_cell.angle_beta   90.00
_cell.angle_gamma   90.00
#
_symmetry.space_group_name_H-M   'P 1'
#
loop_
_entity.id
_entity.type
_entity.pdbx_description
1 polymer ?
#
loop_
_entity_poly.entity_id
_entity_poly.type
_entity_poly.pdbx_seq_one_letter_code
_entity_poly.pdbx_strand_id
1 'polypeptide(L)' 'MQSWKELHLTNQTITGISLSINVVYPPEFECNILDEIQSLKTTYHCPQIFKRAVISIICDYDGRLVSFTQSNN' A
#
# COMPACT_ATOMS: atom_id res chain seq x y z
N MET A 1 -19.96 6.78 -13.37
CA MET A 1 -18.51 6.47 -13.36
C MET A 1 -18.13 6.21 -11.92
N GLN A 2 -17.64 5.02 -11.58
CA GLN A 2 -16.94 4.84 -10.31
C GLN A 2 -15.68 5.71 -10.40
N SER A 3 -15.63 6.78 -9.62
CA SER A 3 -14.40 7.55 -9.42
C SER A 3 -13.48 6.71 -8.55
N TRP A 4 -12.25 6.49 -9.00
CA TRP A 4 -11.22 5.80 -8.22
C TRP A 4 -10.27 6.85 -7.65
N LYS A 5 -9.84 6.68 -6.40
CA LYS A 5 -8.72 7.43 -5.82
C LYS A 5 -7.45 6.62 -5.92
N GLU A 6 -6.34 7.30 -6.19
CA GLU A 6 -5.00 6.71 -6.22
C GLU A 6 -4.28 6.94 -4.89
N LEU A 7 -3.49 5.96 -4.47
CA LEU A 7 -2.58 6.08 -3.33
C LEU A 7 -1.22 5.48 -3.70
N HIS A 8 -0.18 6.27 -3.47
CA HIS A 8 1.21 5.89 -3.64
C HIS A 8 1.85 5.66 -2.27
N LEU A 9 2.40 4.46 -2.06
CA LEU A 9 3.06 4.07 -0.82
C LEU A 9 4.49 3.69 -1.09
N THR A 10 5.40 4.25 -0.29
CA THR A 10 6.80 3.87 -0.29
C THR A 10 7.20 3.29 1.05
N ASN A 11 8.02 2.24 1.02
CA ASN A 11 8.64 1.65 2.20
C ASN A 11 10.11 1.36 1.88
N GLN A 12 11.00 1.94 2.68
CA GLN A 12 12.43 1.71 2.60
C GLN A 12 12.89 1.02 3.87
N THR A 13 13.60 -0.09 3.70
CA THR A 13 14.16 -0.86 4.80
C THR A 13 15.61 -0.47 5.07
N ILE A 14 16.08 -0.79 6.27
CA ILE A 14 17.46 -0.55 6.69
C ILE A 14 18.49 -1.30 5.83
N THR A 15 18.07 -2.37 5.14
CA THR A 15 18.94 -3.16 4.25
C THR A 15 19.03 -2.58 2.83
N GLY A 16 18.52 -1.37 2.59
CA GLY A 16 18.60 -0.70 1.28
C GLY A 16 17.56 -1.15 0.27
N ILE A 17 16.59 -1.99 0.66
CA ILE A 17 15.46 -2.37 -0.20
C ILE A 17 14.42 -1.27 -0.14
N SER A 18 14.05 -0.73 -1.29
CA SER A 18 12.97 0.23 -1.46
C SER A 18 11.81 -0.41 -2.23
N LEU A 19 10.59 -0.16 -1.75
CA LEU A 19 9.35 -0.57 -2.38
C LEU A 19 8.52 0.65 -2.71
N SER A 20 7.88 0.61 -3.88
CA SER A 20 6.78 1.50 -4.21
C SER A 20 5.56 0.69 -4.62
N ILE A 21 4.41 1.03 -4.05
CA ILE A 21 3.12 0.39 -4.33
C ILE A 21 2.15 1.49 -4.76
N ASN A 22 1.55 1.33 -5.93
CA ASN A 22 0.45 2.15 -6.42
C ASN A 22 -0.83 1.35 -6.40
N VAL A 23 -1.86 1.90 -5.76
CA VAL A 23 -3.16 1.26 -5.61
C VAL A 23 -4.27 2.25 -5.94
N VAL A 24 -5.41 1.71 -6.35
CA VAL A 24 -6.66 2.45 -6.52
C VAL A 24 -7.72 1.89 -5.60
N TYR A 25 -8.61 2.75 -5.10
CA TYR A 25 -9.71 2.34 -4.22
C TYR A 25 -10.93 3.28 -4.37
N PRO A 26 -12.13 2.85 -3.96
CA PRO A 26 -13.31 3.68 -3.91
C PRO A 26 -13.16 4.82 -2.86
N PRO A 27 -13.39 6.09 -3.21
CA PRO A 27 -13.18 7.25 -2.33
C PRO A 27 -13.94 7.20 -1.00
N GLU A 28 -15.07 6.50 -0.94
CA GLU A 28 -15.90 6.34 0.26
C GLU A 28 -15.18 5.65 1.43
N PHE A 29 -14.10 4.90 1.16
CA PHE A 29 -13.32 4.17 2.17
C PHE A 29 -11.96 4.83 2.49
N GLU A 30 -11.71 6.05 2.01
CA GLU A 30 -10.41 6.72 2.15
C GLU A 30 -9.92 6.79 3.60
N CYS A 31 -10.77 7.22 4.53
CA CYS A 31 -10.39 7.35 5.93
C CYS A 31 -9.98 6.00 6.53
N ASN A 32 -10.76 4.95 6.28
CA ASN A 32 -10.48 3.60 6.77
C ASN A 32 -9.17 3.04 6.22
N ILE A 33 -8.96 3.18 4.89
CA ILE A 33 -7.76 2.70 4.20
C ILE A 33 -6.51 3.41 4.74
N LEU A 34 -6.57 4.73 4.94
CA LEU A 34 -5.43 5.51 5.43
C LEU A 34 -5.08 5.14 6.88
N ASP A 35 -6.07 4.97 7.75
CA ASP A 35 -5.85 4.57 9.15
C ASP A 35 -5.19 3.19 9.24
N GLU A 36 -5.69 2.21 8.48
CA GLU A 36 -5.10 0.87 8.45
C GLU A 36 -3.67 0.88 7.91
N ILE A 37 -3.41 1.59 6.80
CA ILE A 37 -2.07 1.68 6.22
C ILE A 37 -1.08 2.39 7.15
N GLN A 38 -1.53 3.41 7.89
CA GLN A 38 -0.68 4.09 8.87
C GLN A 38 -0.22 3.12 9.97
N SER A 39 -1.08 2.20 10.41
CA SER A 39 -0.72 1.15 11.36
C SER A 39 0.30 0.14 10.82
N LEU A 40 0.37 -0.05 9.49
CA LEU A 40 1.35 -0.93 8.86
C LEU A 40 2.76 -0.34 8.87
N LYS A 41 2.89 0.98 8.66
CA LYS A 41 4.22 1.64 8.58
C LYS A 41 5.01 1.54 9.89
N THR A 42 4.33 1.44 11.02
CA THR A 42 4.97 1.30 12.33
C THR A 42 5.37 -0.14 12.66
N THR A 43 4.81 -1.14 11.96
CA THR A 43 4.84 -2.54 12.39
C THR A 43 5.75 -3.41 11.50
N TYR A 44 5.94 -3.08 10.22
CA TYR A 44 6.55 -4.02 9.26
C TYR A 44 7.92 -3.57 8.74
N HIS A 45 8.97 -4.18 9.29
CA HIS A 45 10.35 -4.07 8.79
C HIS A 45 10.65 -4.97 7.58
N CYS A 46 9.73 -5.89 7.22
CA CYS A 46 9.91 -6.80 6.10
C CYS A 46 9.17 -6.29 4.84
N PRO A 47 9.86 -6.05 3.72
CA PRO A 47 9.27 -5.52 2.49
C PRO A 47 8.10 -6.38 1.96
N GLN A 48 8.27 -7.70 1.95
CA GLN A 48 7.26 -8.61 1.39
C GLN A 48 5.99 -8.68 2.26
N ILE A 49 6.14 -8.58 3.58
CA ILE A 49 5.00 -8.54 4.48
C ILE A 49 4.24 -7.22 4.33
N PHE A 50 4.96 -6.09 4.23
CA PHE A 50 4.36 -4.78 3.97
C PHE A 50 3.54 -4.79 2.66
N LYS A 51 4.12 -5.31 1.57
CA LYS A 51 3.41 -5.46 0.30
C LYS A 51 2.11 -6.27 0.44
N ARG A 52 2.20 -7.44 1.07
CA ARG A 52 1.05 -8.33 1.22
C ARG A 52 -0.06 -7.68 2.05
N ALA A 53 0.30 -6.99 3.13
CA ALA A 53 -0.65 -6.30 4.00
C ALA A 53 -1.36 -5.16 3.25
N VAL A 54 -0.62 -4.31 2.53
CA VAL A 54 -1.20 -3.22 1.72
C VAL A 54 -2.18 -3.77 0.68
N ILE A 55 -1.81 -4.83 -0.05
CA ILE A 55 -2.70 -5.44 -1.05
C ILE A 55 -3.95 -6.02 -0.39
N SER A 56 -3.82 -6.66 0.77
CA SER A 56 -4.97 -7.21 1.51
C SER A 56 -5.98 -6.11 1.85
N ILE A 57 -5.54 -5.04 2.51
CA ILE A 57 -6.39 -3.90 2.88
C ILE A 57 -7.10 -3.35 1.65
N ILE A 58 -6.36 -3.11 0.58
CA ILE A 58 -6.92 -2.54 -0.65
C ILE A 58 -7.96 -3.47 -1.26
N CYS A 59 -7.74 -4.79 -1.26
CA CYS A 59 -8.72 -5.76 -1.74
C CYS A 59 -9.97 -5.83 -0.86
N ASP A 60 -9.85 -5.63 0.45
CA ASP A 60 -10.99 -5.63 1.38
C ASP A 60 -11.97 -4.47 1.13
N TYR A 61 -11.48 -3.38 0.51
CA TYR A 61 -12.27 -2.21 0.11
C TYR A 61 -12.51 -2.12 -1.41
N ASP A 62 -12.58 -3.25 -2.12
CA ASP A 62 -12.81 -3.33 -3.58
C ASP A 62 -11.75 -2.58 -4.44
N GLY A 63 -10.61 -2.26 -3.85
CA GLY A 63 -9.49 -1.62 -4.50
C GLY A 63 -8.63 -2.58 -5.34
N ARG A 64 -7.69 -2.02 -6.09
CA ARG A 64 -6.81 -2.76 -7.00
C ARG A 64 -5.38 -2.29 -6.92
N LEU A 65 -4.46 -3.24 -7.09
CA LEU A 65 -3.06 -2.93 -7.35
C LEU A 65 -2.90 -2.41 -8.77
N VAL A 66 -2.29 -1.23 -8.93
CA VAL A 66 -1.96 -0.64 -10.23
C VAL A 66 -0.54 -1.00 -10.63
N SER A 67 0.41 -0.78 -9.74
CA SER A 67 1.80 -1.15 -9.99
C SER A 67 2.58 -1.38 -8.70
N PHE A 68 3.64 -2.16 -8.82
CA PHE A 68 4.56 -2.48 -7.75
C PHE A 68 5.98 -2.47 -8.31
N THR A 69 6.86 -1.71 -7.67
CA THR A 69 8.28 -1.71 -7.95
C THR A 69 9.06 -2.02 -6.69
N GLN A 70 10.10 -2.83 -6.85
CA GLN A 70 11.08 -3.12 -5.81
C GLN A 70 12.46 -2.85 -6.40
N SER A 71 13.24 -2.04 -5.70
CA SER A 71 14.65 -1.83 -6.01
C SER A 71 15.50 -2.22 -4.81
N ASN A 72 16.64 -2.82 -5.09
CA ASN A 72 17.70 -3.04 -4.11
C ASN A 72 18.83 -2.08 -4.52
N ASN A 73 19.18 -1.15 -3.63
CA ASN A 73 20.40 -0.35 -3.80
C ASN A 73 21.65 -1.17 -3.50
#